data_AF-A0A3D3ZN99-F1
#
_entry.id   AF-A0A3D3ZN99-F1
#
_cell.length_a   1.000
_cell.length_b   1.000
_cell.length_c   1.000
_cell.angle_alpha   90.00
_cell.angle_beta   90.00
_cell.angle_gamma   90.00
#
_symmetry.space_group_name_H-M   'P 1'
#
loop_
_entity.id
_entity.type
_entity.pdbx_description
1 polymer ?
#
loop_
_entity_poly.entity_id
_entity_poly.type
_entity_poly.pdbx_seq_one_letter_code
_entity_poly.pdbx_strand_id
1 'polypeptide(L)' 'FAQIASTTLNLPTAKVEVCMNDSALPGFSMGTYGSRTTQIAGSAVLLAAEAVRAKALQVAAQVLEA' A
#
# COMPACT_ATOMS: atom_id res chain seq x y z
N PHE A 1 2.04 7.00 -5.46
CA PHE A 1 1.64 6.00 -4.45
C PHE A 1 2.77 5.59 -3.51
N ALA A 2 4.02 5.48 -3.98
CA ALA A 2 5.16 5.10 -3.14
C ALA A 2 5.25 5.88 -1.82
N GLN A 3 5.10 7.21 -1.86
CA GLN A 3 5.13 8.07 -0.67
C GLN A 3 4.03 7.75 0.35
N ILE A 4 2.82 7.40 -0.10
CA ILE A 4 1.70 7.03 0.79
C ILE A 4 2.08 5.73 1.51
N ALA A 5 2.44 4.69 0.76
CA ALA A 5 2.80 3.39 1.32
C ALA A 5 4.03 3.48 2.24
N SER A 6 5.09 4.18 1.83
CA SER A 6 6.33 4.29 2.59
C SER A 6 6.13 5.05 3.90
N THR A 7 5.32 6.11 3.89
CA THR A 7 4.97 6.86 5.11
C THR A 7 4.18 5.99 6.07
N THR A 8 3.13 5.30 5.58
CA THR A 8 2.30 4.42 6.42
C THR A 8 3.10 3.26 7.01
N LEU A 9 4.03 2.67 6.24
CA LEU A 9 4.86 1.55 6.68
C LEU A 9 6.12 1.97 7.45
N ASN A 10 6.39 3.28 7.57
CA ASN A 10 7.62 3.82 8.15
C ASN A 10 8.91 3.24 7.52
N LEU A 11 8.97 3.24 6.18
CA LEU A 11 10.10 2.76 5.39
C LEU A 11 10.66 3.87 4.49
N PRO A 12 11.96 3.81 4.12
CA PRO A 12 12.48 4.67 3.07
C PRO A 12 11.72 4.45 1.75
N THR A 13 11.36 5.52 1.05
CA THR A 13 10.60 5.43 -0.22
C THR A 13 11.29 4.55 -1.27
N ALA A 14 12.64 4.51 -1.27
CA ALA A 14 13.42 3.64 -2.16
C ALA A 14 13.20 2.13 -1.94
N LYS A 15 12.54 1.74 -0.84
CA LYS A 15 12.12 0.36 -0.56
C LYS A 15 10.73 0.02 -1.11
N VAL A 16 10.07 0.96 -1.79
CA VAL A 16 8.73 0.77 -2.36
C VAL A 16 8.81 0.80 -3.88
N GLU A 17 8.51 -0.34 -4.48
CA GLU A 17 8.25 -0.47 -5.91
C GLU A 17 6.75 -0.30 -6.18
N VAL A 18 6.39 0.39 -7.26
CA VAL A 18 4.99 0.61 -7.65
C VAL A 18 4.75 -0.04 -8.99
N CYS A 19 3.96 -1.10 -8.99
CA CYS A 19 3.51 -1.78 -10.21
C CYS A 19 2.12 -1.29 -10.61
N MET A 20 1.96 -0.81 -11.83
CA MET A 20 0.69 -0.35 -12.40
C MET A 20 0.58 -0.76 -13.87
N ASN A 21 -0.64 -0.82 -14.39
CA ASN A 21 -0.93 -1.09 -15.81
C ASN A 21 -0.52 -2.49 -16.30
N ASP A 22 -0.54 -3.47 -15.40
CA ASP A 22 -0.36 -4.88 -15.74
C ASP A 22 -1.67 -5.62 -15.46
N SER A 23 -2.28 -6.20 -16.50
CA SER A 23 -3.52 -6.95 -16.41
C SER A 23 -3.36 -8.32 -15.74
N ALA A 24 -2.12 -8.79 -15.55
CA ALA A 24 -1.84 -9.98 -14.75
C ALA A 24 -1.90 -9.69 -13.23
N LEU A 25 -1.83 -8.42 -12.81
CA LEU A 25 -1.96 -8.07 -11.40
C LEU A 25 -3.40 -8.25 -10.91
N PRO A 26 -3.59 -8.68 -9.65
CA PRO A 26 -4.92 -8.83 -9.09
C PRO A 26 -5.62 -7.47 -8.92
N GLY A 27 -6.94 -7.48 -9.14
CA GLY A 27 -7.79 -6.30 -8.95
C GLY A 27 -8.21 -5.62 -10.25
N PHE A 28 -9.28 -4.84 -10.17
CA PHE A 28 -9.83 -4.09 -11.30
C PHE A 28 -9.55 -2.59 -11.13
N SER A 29 -9.17 -1.93 -12.21
CA SER A 29 -9.03 -0.48 -12.28
C SER A 29 -9.83 0.07 -13.46
N MET A 30 -10.56 1.15 -13.22
CA MET A 30 -11.25 1.89 -14.29
C MET A 30 -10.29 2.81 -15.08
N GLY A 31 -9.00 2.85 -14.74
CA GLY A 31 -8.02 3.72 -15.37
C GLY A 31 -8.02 5.16 -14.83
N THR A 32 -7.20 6.01 -15.46
CA THR A 32 -6.97 7.40 -15.04
C THR A 32 -7.87 8.34 -15.82
N TYR A 33 -8.93 8.84 -15.17
CA TYR A 33 -9.76 9.92 -15.69
C TYR A 33 -10.42 10.70 -14.55
N GLY A 34 -10.97 11.89 -14.83
CA GLY A 34 -11.75 12.68 -13.87
C GLY A 34 -11.00 13.06 -12.59
N SER A 35 -9.67 13.27 -12.68
CA SER A 35 -8.84 13.73 -11.55
C SER A 35 -8.94 12.92 -10.26
N ARG A 36 -9.38 11.65 -10.34
CA ARG A 36 -9.68 10.83 -9.14
C ARG A 36 -8.58 9.83 -8.77
N THR A 37 -7.54 9.69 -9.59
CA THR A 37 -6.52 8.64 -9.43
C THR A 37 -5.87 8.71 -8.04
N THR A 38 -5.42 9.89 -7.60
CA THR A 38 -4.84 10.04 -6.26
C THR A 38 -5.85 9.78 -5.16
N GLN A 39 -7.10 10.25 -5.30
CA GLN A 39 -8.11 10.05 -4.26
C GLN A 39 -8.48 8.57 -4.11
N ILE A 40 -8.80 7.88 -5.20
CA ILE A 40 -9.30 6.50 -5.13
C ILE A 40 -8.15 5.51 -4.89
N ALA A 41 -7.15 5.50 -5.78
CA ALA A 41 -6.05 4.54 -5.66
C ALA A 41 -5.09 4.91 -4.51
N GLY A 42 -4.94 6.19 -4.18
CA GLY A 42 -4.17 6.60 -3.00
C GLY A 42 -4.82 6.16 -1.70
N SER A 43 -6.14 6.33 -1.54
CA SER A 43 -6.86 5.80 -0.38
C SER A 43 -6.81 4.26 -0.32
N ALA A 44 -6.92 3.57 -1.45
CA ALA A 44 -6.78 2.11 -1.48
C ALA A 44 -5.39 1.66 -1.01
N VAL A 45 -4.32 2.33 -1.46
CA VAL A 45 -2.94 2.06 -1.02
C VAL A 45 -2.76 2.34 0.47
N LEU A 46 -3.36 3.43 0.99
CA LEU A 46 -3.32 3.74 2.42
C LEU A 46 -3.93 2.61 3.25
N LEU A 47 -5.17 2.21 2.93
CA LEU A 47 -5.88 1.16 3.65
C LEU A 47 -5.14 -0.19 3.59
N ALA A 48 -4.60 -0.54 2.42
CA ALA A 48 -3.80 -1.75 2.28
C ALA A 48 -2.52 -1.70 3.13
N ALA A 49 -1.81 -0.56 3.14
CA ALA A 49 -0.61 -0.37 3.93
C ALA A 49 -0.90 -0.41 5.45
N GLU A 50 -2.01 0.14 5.90
CA GLU A 50 -2.45 0.06 7.31
C GLU A 50 -2.75 -1.38 7.72
N ALA A 51 -3.45 -2.14 6.88
CA ALA A 51 -3.74 -3.55 7.13
C ALA A 51 -2.45 -4.39 7.18
N VAL A 52 -1.49 -4.14 6.27
CA VAL A 52 -0.16 -4.78 6.29
C VAL A 52 0.60 -4.44 7.56
N ARG A 53 0.62 -3.16 7.97
CA ARG A 53 1.28 -2.72 9.20
C ARG A 53 0.68 -3.40 10.44
N ALA A 54 -0.64 -3.47 10.54
CA ALA A 54 -1.32 -4.14 11.63
C ALA A 54 -0.92 -5.62 11.73
N LYS A 55 -0.93 -6.34 10.59
CA LYS A 55 -0.52 -7.74 10.53
C LYS A 55 0.97 -7.92 10.88
N ALA A 56 1.83 -7.04 10.38
CA ALA A 56 3.27 -7.09 10.67
C ALA A 56 3.55 -6.90 12.16
N LEU A 57 2.86 -5.96 12.81
CA LEU A 57 2.97 -5.75 14.26
C LEU A 57 2.46 -6.94 15.06
N GLN A 58 1.36 -7.57 14.63
CA GLN A 58 0.85 -8.78 15.27
C GLN A 58 1.88 -9.93 15.21
N VAL A 59 2.50 -10.16 14.05
CA VAL A 59 3.54 -11.17 13.90
C VAL A 59 4.78 -10.80 14.73
N ALA A 60 5.18 -9.54 14.73
CA ALA A 60 6.30 -9.07 15.54
C ALA A 60 6.07 -9.29 17.04
N ALA A 61 4.85 -9.05 17.54
CA ALA A 61 4.51 -9.32 18.95
C ALA A 61 4.69 -10.80 19.31
N GLN A 62 4.19 -11.70 18.46
CA GLN A 62 4.36 -13.16 18.67
C GLN A 62 5.82 -13.59 18.69
N VAL A 63 6.67 -12.99 17.85
CA VAL A 63 8.11 -13.30 17.79
C VAL A 63 8.88 -12.74 18.99
N LEU A 64 8.43 -11.62 19.55
CA LEU A 64 9.08 -10.95 20.68
C LEU A 64 8.59 -11.44 22.06
N GLU A 65 7.84 -12.54 22.12
CA GLU A 65 7.28 -13.12 23.35
C GLU A 65 6.45 -12.11 24.18
N ALA A 66 5.79 -11.17 23.50
CA ALA A 66 4.87 -10.21 24.10
C ALA A 66 3.42 -10.70 24.04
#